data_AF-A0A6F8YJF1-F1
#
_entry.id   AF-A0A6F8YJF1-F1
#
_cell.length_a   1.000
_cell.length_b   1.000
_cell.length_c   1.000
_cell.angle_alpha   90.00
_cell.angle_beta   90.00
_cell.angle_gamma   90.00
#
_symmetry.space_group_name_H-M   'P 1'
#
loop_
_entity.id
_entity.type
_entity.pdbx_description
1 polymer ?
#
loop_
_entity_poly.entity_id
_entity_poly.type
_entity_poly.pdbx_seq_one_letter_code
_entity_poly.pdbx_strand_id
1 'polypeptide(L)'
;MVTGTPSTDLLALLDSAATPESRSGAWTWRFSPASIRGALDAGHNATDLLARITEVAEGGRVPQTLVYLIDDVARRYGRVQVHPTGCCLRSDDETLLTEILNTRSLQALRLVRLAPTVLASAKPQAETLAALRAAGHAPAGLRADGSPAIEIPQRRRAAPPPNEPDSGDMVPLPRLGDPAEVARALLNNR
;
A
#
# COMPACT_ATOMS: atom_id res chain seq x y z
N MET A 1 -24.62 26.90 4.52
CA MET A 1 -25.43 26.46 5.67
C MET A 1 -26.52 25.55 5.13
N VAL A 2 -27.08 24.64 5.91
CA VAL A 2 -28.28 23.88 5.51
C VAL A 2 -29.31 24.13 6.59
N THR A 3 -30.52 24.52 6.20
CA THR A 3 -31.61 24.83 7.12
C THR A 3 -32.50 23.61 7.34
N GLY A 4 -32.90 23.35 8.58
CA GLY A 4 -33.72 22.19 8.96
C GLY A 4 -32.93 20.96 9.39
N THR A 5 -33.63 19.83 9.62
CA THR A 5 -33.00 18.55 9.96
C THR A 5 -32.19 18.04 8.76
N PRO A 6 -30.88 17.78 8.90
CA PRO A 6 -30.07 17.30 7.80
C PRO A 6 -30.58 15.95 7.29
N SER A 7 -30.65 15.77 5.98
CA SER A 7 -31.01 14.48 5.39
C SER A 7 -29.96 13.43 5.72
N THR A 8 -30.35 12.16 5.75
CA THR A 8 -29.42 11.04 5.98
C THR A 8 -28.27 11.05 4.96
N ASP A 9 -28.55 11.39 3.70
CA ASP A 9 -27.55 11.45 2.64
C ASP A 9 -26.54 12.58 2.85
N LEU A 10 -26.98 13.72 3.38
CA LEU A 10 -26.11 14.82 3.76
C LEU A 10 -25.20 14.44 4.94
N LEU A 11 -25.75 13.76 5.94
CA LEU A 11 -24.97 13.27 7.07
C LEU A 11 -23.90 12.27 6.62
N ALA A 12 -24.25 11.33 5.75
CA ALA A 12 -23.31 10.37 5.19
C ALA A 12 -22.19 11.04 4.38
N LEU A 13 -22.52 12.07 3.59
CA LEU A 13 -21.53 12.86 2.85
C LEU A 13 -20.57 13.61 3.79
N LEU A 14 -21.10 14.26 4.83
CA LEU A 14 -20.30 15.05 5.74
C LEU A 14 -19.44 14.17 6.66
N ASP A 15 -19.98 13.05 7.15
CA ASP A 15 -19.23 12.09 7.96
C ASP A 15 -18.13 11.37 7.15
N SER A 16 -18.25 11.28 5.82
CA SER A 16 -17.19 10.68 4.98
C SER A 16 -16.04 11.63 4.64
N ALA A 17 -16.26 12.94 4.63
CA ALA A 17 -15.28 13.93 4.15
C ALA A 17 -14.92 15.03 5.17
N ALA A 18 -15.58 15.08 6.31
CA ALA A 18 -15.37 16.09 7.35
C ALA A 18 -15.48 15.48 8.75
N THR A 19 -14.97 16.19 9.75
CA THR A 19 -15.05 15.79 11.16
C THR A 19 -16.17 16.57 11.86
N PRO A 20 -17.08 15.92 12.60
CA PRO A 20 -18.13 16.61 13.35
C PRO A 20 -17.53 17.38 14.53
N GLU A 21 -17.90 18.65 14.69
CA GLU A 21 -17.48 19.51 15.80
C GLU A 21 -18.62 19.79 16.79
N SER A 22 -19.85 19.94 16.29
CA SER A 22 -21.05 20.12 17.11
C SER A 22 -22.20 19.30 16.55
N ARG A 23 -22.98 18.69 17.44
CA ARG A 23 -24.24 17.98 17.13
C ARG A 23 -25.42 18.49 17.97
N SER A 24 -25.25 19.62 18.67
CA SER A 24 -26.29 20.24 19.50
C SER A 24 -26.69 21.61 18.97
N GLY A 25 -27.99 21.81 18.71
CA GLY A 25 -28.54 23.08 18.20
C GLY A 25 -28.25 23.30 16.72
N ALA A 26 -26.99 23.56 16.37
CA ALA A 26 -26.52 23.64 14.99
C ALA A 26 -25.41 22.59 14.78
N TRP A 27 -25.62 21.70 13.82
CA TRP A 27 -24.62 20.68 13.51
C TRP A 27 -23.52 21.32 12.65
N THR A 28 -22.27 21.15 13.08
CA THR A 28 -21.11 21.74 12.41
C THR A 28 -20.08 20.66 12.12
N TRP A 29 -19.54 20.69 10.91
CA TRP A 29 -18.44 19.84 10.48
C TRP A 29 -17.28 20.70 10.02
N ARG A 30 -16.06 20.22 10.30
CA ARG A 30 -14.83 20.83 9.83
C ARG A 30 -14.19 19.94 8.77
N PHE A 31 -13.93 20.55 7.60
CA PHE A 31 -13.11 19.95 6.58
C PHE A 31 -11.63 20.18 6.89
N SER A 32 -10.82 19.16 6.69
CA SER A 32 -9.37 19.23 6.90
C SER A 32 -8.65 18.41 5.84
N PRO A 33 -7.33 18.62 5.61
CA PRO A 33 -6.57 17.77 4.71
C PRO A 33 -6.68 16.27 5.04
N ALA A 34 -6.72 15.94 6.33
CA ALA A 34 -6.84 14.57 6.80
C ALA A 34 -8.21 13.94 6.50
N SER A 35 -9.30 14.68 6.71
CA SER A 35 -10.66 14.18 6.44
C SER A 35 -10.90 14.01 4.93
N ILE A 36 -10.45 14.97 4.11
CA ILE A 36 -10.52 14.85 2.65
C ILE A 36 -9.68 13.66 2.18
N ARG A 37 -8.46 13.50 2.69
CA ARG A 37 -7.62 12.35 2.36
C ARG A 37 -8.31 11.03 2.71
N GLY A 38 -8.89 10.93 3.91
CA GLY A 38 -9.65 9.75 4.33
C GLY A 38 -10.83 9.44 3.39
N ALA A 39 -11.50 10.47 2.88
CA ALA A 39 -12.54 10.29 1.87
C ALA A 39 -11.98 9.68 0.57
N LEU A 40 -10.83 10.16 0.09
CA LEU A 40 -10.16 9.60 -1.09
C LEU A 40 -9.64 8.18 -0.86
N ASP A 41 -9.12 7.88 0.34
CA ASP A 41 -8.72 6.53 0.77
C ASP A 41 -9.92 5.57 0.75
N ALA A 42 -11.12 6.05 1.07
CA ALA A 42 -12.38 5.31 0.98
C ALA A 42 -12.94 5.18 -0.45
N GLY A 43 -12.22 5.70 -1.45
CA GLY A 43 -12.60 5.59 -2.87
C GLY A 43 -13.48 6.73 -3.39
N HIS A 44 -13.66 7.81 -2.64
CA HIS A 44 -14.34 8.99 -3.17
C HIS A 44 -13.46 9.70 -4.22
N ASN A 45 -14.12 10.30 -5.22
CA ASN A 45 -13.49 11.17 -6.20
C ASN A 45 -13.61 12.63 -5.74
N ALA A 46 -12.54 13.41 -5.88
CA ALA A 46 -12.49 14.82 -5.47
C ALA A 46 -13.50 15.69 -6.24
N THR A 47 -13.64 15.48 -7.56
CA THR A 47 -14.60 16.22 -8.39
C THR A 47 -16.03 15.94 -7.95
N ASP A 48 -16.36 14.66 -7.73
CA ASP A 48 -17.70 14.25 -7.31
C ASP A 48 -18.00 14.72 -5.89
N LEU A 49 -17.00 14.70 -5.00
CA LEU A 49 -17.11 15.21 -3.64
C LEU A 49 -17.44 16.71 -3.65
N LEU A 50 -16.71 17.50 -4.45
CA LEU A 50 -16.97 18.93 -4.59
C LEU A 50 -18.35 19.20 -5.20
N ALA A 51 -18.75 18.43 -6.22
CA ALA A 51 -20.06 18.56 -6.86
C ALA A 51 -21.19 18.29 -5.86
N ARG A 52 -21.10 17.19 -5.09
CA ARG A 52 -22.10 16.83 -4.06
C ARG A 52 -22.16 17.86 -2.94
N ILE A 53 -21.02 18.41 -2.50
CA ILE A 53 -20.99 19.49 -1.51
C ILE A 53 -21.65 20.77 -2.07
N THR A 54 -21.43 21.06 -3.35
CA THR A 54 -22.02 22.22 -4.02
C THR A 54 -23.54 22.09 -4.15
N GLU A 55 -24.03 20.90 -4.49
CA GLU A 55 -25.46 20.61 -4.63
C GLU A 55 -26.24 20.82 -3.31
N VAL A 56 -25.66 20.41 -2.18
CA VAL A 56 -26.30 20.55 -0.86
C VAL A 56 -26.05 21.93 -0.22
N ALA A 57 -25.11 22.72 -0.74
CA ALA A 57 -24.83 24.04 -0.22
C ALA A 57 -25.94 25.03 -0.57
N GLU A 58 -26.42 25.77 0.44
CA GLU A 58 -27.35 26.88 0.21
C GLU A 58 -26.81 27.87 -0.84
N GLY A 59 -27.62 28.09 -1.88
CA GLY A 59 -27.27 28.95 -3.01
C GLY A 59 -26.26 28.36 -3.99
N GLY A 60 -25.92 27.07 -3.87
CA GLY A 60 -25.03 26.36 -4.80
C GLY A 60 -23.59 26.89 -4.81
N ARG A 61 -23.16 27.53 -3.71
CA ARG A 61 -21.85 28.17 -3.62
C ARG A 61 -21.04 27.57 -2.48
N VAL A 62 -19.87 27.05 -2.80
CA VAL A 62 -18.88 26.51 -1.85
C VAL A 62 -17.78 27.55 -1.63
N PRO A 63 -17.28 27.76 -0.39
CA PRO A 63 -16.17 28.66 -0.13
C PRO A 63 -14.92 28.27 -0.94
N GLN A 64 -14.25 29.26 -1.54
CA GLN A 64 -13.04 29.03 -2.34
C GLN A 64 -11.95 28.26 -1.57
N THR A 65 -11.84 28.49 -0.27
CA THR A 65 -10.91 27.77 0.61
C THR A 65 -11.14 26.27 0.62
N LEU A 66 -12.40 25.82 0.59
CA LEU A 66 -12.74 24.40 0.56
C LEU A 66 -12.45 23.79 -0.82
N VAL A 67 -12.76 24.51 -1.90
CA VAL A 67 -12.39 24.09 -3.26
C VAL A 67 -10.89 23.85 -3.36
N TYR A 68 -10.09 24.84 -2.91
CA TYR A 68 -8.64 24.75 -2.92
C TYR A 68 -8.13 23.58 -2.06
N LEU A 69 -8.69 23.38 -0.85
CA LEU A 69 -8.33 22.28 0.01
C LEU A 69 -8.53 20.91 -0.68
N ILE A 70 -9.69 20.72 -1.30
CA ILE A 70 -10.04 19.47 -1.99
C ILE A 70 -9.09 19.24 -3.17
N ASP A 71 -8.90 20.24 -4.02
CA ASP A 71 -8.01 20.17 -5.18
C ASP A 71 -6.56 19.89 -4.78
N ASP A 72 -6.08 20.55 -3.73
CA ASP A 72 -4.71 20.43 -3.26
C ASP A 72 -4.42 19.04 -2.65
N VAL A 73 -5.38 18.47 -1.92
CA VAL A 73 -5.29 17.08 -1.43
C VAL A 73 -5.36 16.10 -2.62
N ALA A 74 -6.31 16.28 -3.54
CA ALA A 74 -6.47 15.43 -4.72
C ALA A 74 -5.21 15.39 -5.59
N ARG A 75 -4.57 16.55 -5.80
CA ARG A 75 -3.32 16.66 -6.57
C ARG A 75 -2.15 15.88 -5.96
N ARG A 76 -2.11 15.72 -4.64
CA ARG A 76 -1.06 14.98 -3.92
C ARG A 76 -1.41 13.52 -3.70
N TYR A 77 -2.69 13.21 -3.62
CA TYR A 77 -3.20 11.87 -3.41
C TYR A 77 -2.78 10.94 -4.56
N GLY A 78 -2.39 9.70 -4.23
CA GLY A 78 -2.01 8.69 -5.23
C GLY A 78 -0.74 8.98 -6.04
N ARG A 79 0.04 10.03 -5.72
CA ARG A 79 1.35 10.30 -6.37
C ARG A 79 2.39 9.21 -6.10
N VAL A 80 2.31 8.60 -4.93
CA VAL A 80 3.10 7.41 -4.56
C VAL A 80 2.11 6.29 -4.35
N GLN A 81 2.31 5.19 -5.07
CA GLN A 81 1.45 4.02 -5.02
C GLN A 81 2.26 2.85 -4.45
N VAL A 82 1.66 2.11 -3.53
CA VAL A 82 2.29 0.96 -2.89
C VAL A 82 1.47 -0.26 -3.25
N HIS A 83 2.12 -1.25 -3.84
CA HIS A 83 1.49 -2.52 -4.20
C HIS A 83 2.01 -3.62 -3.28
N PRO A 84 1.13 -4.41 -2.63
CA PRO A 84 1.57 -5.56 -1.86
C PRO A 84 2.25 -6.55 -2.80
N THR A 85 3.56 -6.71 -2.61
CA THR A 85 4.39 -7.62 -3.40
C THR A 85 5.06 -8.58 -2.43
N GLY A 86 4.95 -9.89 -2.69
CA GLY A 86 5.53 -10.93 -1.83
C GLY A 86 7.05 -11.06 -2.03
N CYS A 87 7.51 -11.01 -3.28
CA CYS A 87 8.91 -10.85 -3.65
C CYS A 87 9.05 -10.36 -5.09
N CYS A 88 10.26 -9.95 -5.49
CA CYS A 88 10.57 -9.61 -6.88
C CYS A 88 11.61 -10.56 -7.48
N LEU A 89 11.53 -10.76 -8.79
CA LEU A 89 12.51 -11.46 -9.59
C LEU A 89 13.21 -10.43 -10.47
N ARG A 90 14.53 -10.51 -10.59
CA ARG A 90 15.33 -9.74 -11.53
C ARG A 90 16.11 -10.69 -12.42
N SER A 91 16.17 -10.37 -13.71
CA SER A 91 17.07 -11.00 -14.67
C SER A 91 17.48 -9.97 -15.69
N ASP A 92 18.74 -9.97 -16.12
CA ASP A 92 19.20 -9.12 -17.21
C ASP A 92 18.75 -9.66 -18.59
N ASP A 93 18.15 -10.86 -18.62
CA ASP A 93 17.50 -11.45 -19.79
C ASP A 93 15.97 -11.25 -19.73
N GLU A 94 15.47 -10.34 -20.58
CA GLU A 94 14.04 -10.03 -20.69
C GLU A 94 13.22 -11.16 -21.32
N THR A 95 13.84 -11.96 -22.20
CA THR A 95 13.20 -13.07 -22.90
C THR A 95 12.88 -14.20 -21.93
N LEU A 96 13.85 -14.53 -21.05
CA LEU A 96 13.64 -15.46 -19.95
C LEU A 96 12.49 -15.03 -19.03
N LEU A 97 12.43 -13.75 -18.66
CA LEU A 97 11.33 -13.26 -17.83
C LEU A 97 9.98 -13.30 -18.55
N THR A 98 9.98 -13.19 -19.88
CA THR A 98 8.75 -13.33 -20.69
C THR A 98 8.31 -14.79 -20.74
N GLU A 99 9.24 -15.73 -20.88
CA GLU A 99 8.97 -17.16 -20.80
C GLU A 99 8.38 -17.54 -19.42
N ILE A 100 9.05 -17.12 -18.35
CA ILE A 100 8.61 -17.37 -16.96
C ILE A 100 7.18 -16.86 -16.73
N LEU A 101 6.86 -15.66 -17.21
CA LEU A 101 5.54 -15.05 -17.06
C LEU A 101 4.44 -15.85 -17.79
N ASN A 102 4.78 -16.48 -18.92
CA ASN A 102 3.86 -17.28 -19.73
C ASN A 102 3.82 -18.77 -19.33
N THR A 103 4.67 -19.21 -18.39
CA THR A 103 4.75 -20.62 -18.00
C THR A 103 3.54 -21.02 -17.15
N ARG A 104 2.75 -21.99 -17.64
CA ARG A 104 1.50 -22.43 -17.00
C ARG A 104 1.68 -22.94 -15.57
N SER A 105 2.76 -23.66 -15.28
CA SER A 105 3.05 -24.19 -13.94
C SER A 105 3.35 -23.09 -12.91
N LEU A 106 3.75 -21.89 -13.36
CA LEU A 106 4.08 -20.75 -12.51
C LEU A 106 2.92 -19.77 -12.28
N GLN A 107 1.75 -20.01 -12.87
CA GLN A 107 0.57 -19.14 -12.73
C GLN A 107 0.14 -18.92 -11.27
N ALA A 108 0.36 -19.90 -10.40
CA ALA A 108 0.08 -19.78 -8.97
C ALA A 108 0.92 -18.69 -8.26
N LEU A 109 2.06 -18.29 -8.84
CA LEU A 109 2.90 -17.21 -8.35
C LEU A 109 2.32 -15.81 -8.63
N ARG A 110 1.29 -15.71 -9.49
CA ARG A 110 0.64 -14.46 -9.92
C ARG A 110 1.67 -13.40 -10.30
N LEU A 111 2.55 -13.76 -11.24
CA LEU A 111 3.62 -12.89 -11.68
C LEU A 111 3.06 -11.69 -12.46
N VAL A 112 3.56 -10.51 -12.14
CA VAL A 112 3.25 -9.26 -12.84
C VAL A 112 4.56 -8.61 -13.26
N ARG A 113 4.61 -8.07 -14.47
CA ARG A 113 5.78 -7.34 -14.95
C ARG A 113 5.78 -5.91 -14.43
N LEU A 114 6.85 -5.55 -13.71
CA LEU A 114 7.05 -4.18 -13.19
C LEU A 114 7.97 -3.36 -14.09
N ALA A 115 8.96 -4.01 -14.69
CA ALA A 115 9.92 -3.43 -15.64
C ALA A 115 10.38 -4.51 -16.62
N PRO A 116 11.10 -4.16 -17.70
CA PRO A 116 11.61 -5.14 -18.66
C PRO A 116 12.46 -6.27 -18.04
N THR A 117 13.22 -5.94 -16.99
CA THR A 117 14.10 -6.88 -16.27
C THR A 117 13.60 -7.24 -14.87
N VAL A 118 12.35 -6.88 -14.52
CA VAL A 118 11.81 -7.09 -13.16
C VAL A 118 10.37 -7.60 -13.19
N LEU A 119 10.14 -8.71 -12.49
CA LEU A 119 8.81 -9.24 -12.18
C LEU A 119 8.51 -9.13 -10.67
N ALA A 120 7.26 -8.95 -10.33
CA ALA A 120 6.72 -9.10 -8.98
C ALA A 120 5.97 -10.42 -8.86
N SER A 121 6.14 -11.13 -7.76
CA SER A 121 5.28 -12.24 -7.35
C SER A 121 4.43 -11.82 -6.17
N ALA A 122 3.17 -12.26 -6.15
CA ALA A 122 2.30 -12.14 -4.99
C ALA A 122 2.68 -13.13 -3.86
N LYS A 123 3.59 -14.08 -4.12
CA LYS A 123 4.01 -15.12 -3.18
C LYS A 123 5.29 -14.76 -2.42
N PRO A 124 5.48 -15.29 -1.20
CA PRO A 124 6.73 -15.11 -0.47
C PRO A 124 7.94 -15.68 -1.24
N GLN A 125 9.12 -15.14 -0.96
CA GLN A 125 10.37 -15.53 -1.64
C GLN A 125 10.62 -17.04 -1.65
N ALA A 126 10.41 -17.73 -0.53
CA ALA A 126 10.65 -19.18 -0.42
C ALA A 126 9.74 -20.00 -1.34
N GLU A 127 8.45 -19.65 -1.43
CA GLU A 127 7.50 -20.30 -2.35
C GLU A 127 7.87 -20.05 -3.80
N THR A 128 8.24 -18.81 -4.13
CA THR A 128 8.66 -18.42 -5.48
C THR A 128 9.93 -19.16 -5.91
N LEU A 129 10.95 -19.25 -5.03
CA LEU A 129 12.17 -20.01 -5.29
C LEU A 129 11.86 -21.50 -5.54
N ALA A 130 11.02 -22.10 -4.69
CA ALA A 130 10.64 -23.51 -4.84
C ALA A 130 9.91 -23.77 -6.15
N ALA A 131 8.95 -22.92 -6.53
CA ALA A 131 8.18 -23.06 -7.76
C ALA A 131 9.05 -22.89 -9.01
N LEU A 132 9.94 -21.90 -9.03
CA LEU A 132 10.90 -21.70 -10.13
C LEU A 132 11.84 -22.90 -10.29
N ARG A 133 12.35 -23.45 -9.18
CA ARG A 133 13.18 -24.67 -9.18
C ARG A 133 12.40 -25.88 -9.70
N ALA A 134 11.15 -26.04 -9.29
CA ALA A 134 10.26 -27.10 -9.78
C ALA A 134 9.94 -26.96 -11.28
N ALA A 135 9.98 -25.73 -11.83
CA ALA A 135 9.85 -25.46 -13.26
C ALA A 135 11.17 -25.61 -14.04
N GLY A 136 12.27 -25.98 -13.39
CA GLY A 136 13.57 -26.23 -14.04
C GLY A 136 14.51 -25.02 -14.09
N HIS A 137 14.13 -23.89 -13.48
CA HIS A 137 15.03 -22.73 -13.37
C HIS A 137 15.97 -22.87 -12.16
N ALA A 138 17.08 -22.14 -12.18
CA ALA A 138 18.06 -22.11 -11.09
C ALA A 138 18.15 -20.72 -10.44
N PRO A 139 17.09 -20.24 -9.73
CA PRO A 139 17.09 -18.92 -9.14
C PRO A 139 17.99 -18.82 -7.91
N ALA A 140 18.63 -17.67 -7.74
CA ALA A 140 19.34 -17.30 -6.52
C ALA A 140 18.40 -16.53 -5.56
N GLY A 141 18.39 -16.93 -4.29
CA GLY A 141 17.75 -16.15 -3.23
C GLY A 141 18.67 -14.99 -2.83
N LEU A 142 18.11 -13.78 -2.74
CA LEU A 142 18.81 -12.58 -2.28
C LEU A 142 18.10 -11.99 -1.06
N ARG A 143 18.86 -11.38 -0.16
CA ARG A 143 18.29 -10.53 0.91
C ARG A 143 17.88 -9.18 0.34
N ALA A 144 17.20 -8.37 1.15
CA ALA A 144 16.74 -7.04 0.74
C ALA A 144 17.89 -6.09 0.37
N ASP A 145 19.10 -6.32 0.89
CA ASP A 145 20.33 -5.59 0.56
C ASP A 145 21.02 -6.11 -0.72
N GLY A 146 20.45 -7.12 -1.39
CA GLY A 146 21.01 -7.74 -2.58
C GLY A 146 22.10 -8.78 -2.31
N SER A 147 22.46 -9.02 -1.05
CA SER A 147 23.42 -10.07 -0.70
C SER A 147 22.81 -11.47 -0.88
N PRO A 148 23.60 -12.51 -1.18
CA PRO A 148 23.08 -13.88 -1.29
C PRO A 148 22.37 -14.32 -0.01
N ALA A 149 21.13 -14.76 -0.14
CA ALA A 149 20.43 -15.44 0.94
C ALA A 149 20.96 -16.89 1.01
N ILE A 150 21.85 -17.15 1.96
CA ILE A 150 22.34 -18.52 2.22
C ILE A 150 21.18 -19.31 2.84
N GLU A 151 20.57 -20.18 2.05
CA GLU A 151 19.65 -21.21 2.55
C GLU A 151 20.49 -22.28 3.27
N ILE A 152 20.73 -22.12 4.57
CA ILE A 152 21.26 -23.22 5.39
C ILE A 152 20.15 -24.28 5.42
N PRO A 153 20.37 -25.51 4.91
CA PRO A 153 19.36 -26.55 4.98
C PRO A 153 19.04 -26.78 6.45
N GLN A 154 17.82 -26.42 6.88
CA GLN A 154 17.35 -26.78 8.21
C GLN A 154 17.18 -28.29 8.25
N ARG A 155 18.25 -28.99 8.62
CA ARG A 155 18.17 -30.36 9.09
C ARG A 155 17.22 -30.30 10.29
N ARG A 156 16.00 -30.84 10.15
CA ARG A 156 14.98 -30.92 11.22
C ARG A 156 15.67 -31.31 12.53
N ARG A 157 15.91 -30.33 13.41
CA ARG A 157 16.25 -30.62 14.80
C ARG A 157 14.94 -31.04 15.45
N ALA A 158 14.94 -32.21 16.07
CA ALA A 158 13.84 -32.63 16.92
C ALA A 158 13.58 -31.53 17.97
N ALA A 159 12.32 -31.21 18.20
CA ALA A 159 11.91 -30.17 19.15
C ALA A 159 12.45 -30.50 20.56
N PRO A 160 12.99 -29.51 21.31
CA PRO A 160 13.21 -29.68 22.74
C PRO A 160 11.86 -29.72 23.50
N PRO A 161 11.79 -30.34 24.68
CA PRO A 161 10.56 -30.42 25.46
C PRO A 161 10.07 -29.02 25.91
N PRO A 162 8.76 -28.86 26.22
CA PRO A 162 8.19 -27.56 26.56
C PRO A 162 8.64 -27.11 27.95
N ASN A 163 9.15 -25.88 28.06
CA ASN A 163 9.34 -25.20 29.34
C ASN A 163 8.26 -24.11 29.52
N GLU A 164 7.78 -24.03 30.76
CA GLU A 164 6.77 -23.12 31.30
C GLU A 164 7.17 -21.62 31.20
N PRO A 165 6.21 -20.68 31.30
CA PRO A 165 6.35 -19.33 30.77
C PRO A 165 7.18 -18.43 31.68
N ASP A 166 8.23 -17.83 31.13
CA ASP A 166 8.94 -16.72 31.75
C ASP A 166 8.30 -15.39 31.35
N SER A 167 8.00 -14.59 32.37
CA SER A 167 7.41 -13.26 32.24
C SER A 167 8.51 -12.24 32.08
N GLY A 168 8.49 -11.51 30.96
CA GLY A 168 9.18 -10.23 30.82
C GLY A 168 10.57 -10.30 30.21
N ASP A 169 10.65 -10.00 28.91
CA ASP A 169 11.60 -8.98 28.47
C ASP A 169 11.22 -8.39 27.11
N MET A 170 11.28 -7.07 27.05
CA MET A 170 10.92 -6.22 25.93
C MET A 170 12.06 -6.22 24.91
N VAL A 171 11.89 -6.92 23.78
CA VAL A 171 12.86 -6.91 22.68
C VAL A 171 12.78 -5.56 21.95
N PRO A 172 13.89 -4.81 21.77
CA PRO A 172 13.86 -3.58 21.00
C PRO A 172 13.71 -3.89 19.50
N LEU A 173 12.81 -3.17 18.82
CA LEU A 173 12.66 -3.21 17.37
C LEU A 173 13.98 -2.82 16.69
N PRO A 174 14.37 -3.49 15.58
CA PRO A 174 15.55 -3.09 14.83
C PRO A 174 15.33 -1.71 14.21
N ARG A 175 16.31 -0.82 14.38
CA ARG A 175 16.34 0.48 13.68
C ARG A 175 16.42 0.20 12.18
N LEU A 176 15.40 0.61 11.42
CA LEU A 176 15.51 0.70 9.96
C LEU A 176 16.66 1.67 9.65
N GLY A 177 17.65 1.20 8.88
CA GLY A 177 18.63 2.07 8.24
C GLY A 177 17.94 3.10 7.34
N ASP A 178 18.58 4.25 7.16
CA ASP A 178 18.05 5.39 6.42
C ASP A 178 17.59 4.96 5.01
N PRO A 179 16.29 5.08 4.67
CA PRO A 179 15.77 4.67 3.36
C PRO A 179 16.43 5.40 2.18
N ALA A 180 17.07 6.55 2.42
CA ALA A 180 17.85 7.25 1.40
C ALA A 180 19.13 6.50 0.99
N GLU A 181 19.68 5.66 1.86
CA GLU A 181 20.90 4.89 1.60
C GLU A 181 20.61 3.69 0.68
N VAL A 182 19.46 3.04 0.90
CA VAL A 182 18.97 1.92 0.06
C VAL A 182 18.60 2.40 -1.35
N ALA A 183 18.01 3.59 -1.48
CA ALA A 183 17.67 4.19 -2.77
C ALA A 183 18.91 4.53 -3.62
N ARG A 184 20.02 4.95 -2.98
CA ARG A 184 21.29 5.24 -3.68
C ARG A 184 21.97 3.98 -4.21
N ALA A 185 21.87 2.86 -3.49
CA ALA A 185 22.44 1.59 -3.93
C ALA A 185 21.75 1.01 -5.18
N LEU A 186 20.44 1.25 -5.34
CA LEU A 186 19.65 0.73 -6.47
C LEU A 186 19.83 1.52 -7.77
N LEU A 187 20.27 2.79 -7.70
CA LEU A 187 20.41 3.66 -8.88
C LEU A 187 21.85 3.74 -9.44
N ASN A 188 22.86 3.32 -8.69
CA ASN A 188 24.26 3.59 -9.02
C ASN A 188 25.09 2.42 -9.60
N ASN A 189 24.56 1.21 -9.71
CA ASN A 189 25.33 0.10 -10.29
C ASN A 189 24.97 -0.09 -11.78
N ARG A 190 25.71 0.64 -12.64
CA ARG A 190 25.87 0.34 -14.07
C ARG A 190 27.08 -0.54 -14.29
#